data_AF-A0A2V6FVC7-F1
#
_entry.id   AF-A0A2V6FVC7-F1
#
_cell.length_a   1.000
_cell.length_b   1.000
_cell.length_c   1.000
_cell.angle_alpha   90.00
_cell.angle_beta   90.00
_cell.angle_gamma   90.00
#
_symmetry.space_group_name_H-M   'P 1'
#
loop_
_entity.id
_entity.type
_entity.pdbx_description
1 polymer ?
#
loop_
_entity_poly.entity_id
_entity_poly.type
_entity_poly.pdbx_seq_one_letter_code
_entity_poly.pdbx_strand_id
1 'polypeptide(L)' 'MNRLYFGDNLAWLRNTKEFQDASVYLVYLDPPFNSNAPYNAPFKEQSGESAQVQIDAFT' A
#
# COMPACT_ATOMS: atom_id res chain seq x y z
N MET A 1 -20.98 -6.23 14.25
CA MET A 1 -19.95 -5.25 14.68
C MET A 1 -18.87 -5.23 13.63
N ASN A 2 -18.41 -4.06 13.20
CA ASN A 2 -17.31 -3.94 12.23
C ASN A 2 -15.96 -4.07 12.94
N ARG A 3 -14.95 -4.61 12.26
CA ARG A 3 -13.59 -4.80 12.79
C ARG A 3 -12.56 -4.15 11.88
N LEU A 4 -11.52 -3.58 12.47
CA LEU A 4 -10.36 -3.03 11.78
C LEU A 4 -9.11 -3.73 12.32
N TYR A 5 -8.28 -4.25 11.43
CA TYR A 5 -7.03 -4.91 11.76
C TYR A 5 -5.86 -4.10 11.21
N PHE A 6 -4.82 -3.90 12.02
CA PHE A 6 -3.61 -3.15 11.64
C PHE A 6 -2.40 -4.09 11.63
N GLY A 7 -1.54 -3.99 10.61
CA GLY A 7 -0.34 -4.82 10.44
C GLY A 7 -0.32 -5.59 9.12
N ASP A 8 0.52 -6.63 9.06
CA ASP A 8 0.63 -7.52 7.89
C ASP A 8 -0.71 -8.22 7.59
N ASN A 9 -1.18 -8.09 6.34
CA ASN A 9 -2.48 -8.64 5.95
C ASN A 9 -2.46 -10.17 5.91
N LEU A 10 -1.33 -10.80 5.57
CA LEU A 10 -1.24 -12.25 5.50
C LEU A 10 -1.27 -12.87 6.90
N ALA A 11 -0.61 -12.24 7.87
CA ALA A 11 -0.71 -12.65 9.28
C ALA A 11 -2.16 -12.62 9.78
N TRP A 12 -2.92 -11.58 9.45
CA TRP A 12 -4.33 -11.48 9.83
C TRP A 12 -5.23 -12.49 9.11
N LEU A 13 -5.14 -12.55 7.78
CA LEU A 13 -6.00 -13.43 6.97
C LEU A 13 -5.77 -14.92 7.24
N ARG A 14 -4.59 -15.31 7.75
CA ARG A 14 -4.29 -16.69 8.17
C ARG A 14 -4.78 -17.03 9.58
N ASN A 15 -5.19 -16.05 10.38
CA ASN A 15 -5.66 -16.29 11.73
C ASN A 15 -7.12 -16.79 11.70
N THR A 16 -7.31 -18.10 11.79
CA THR A 16 -8.63 -18.74 11.72
C THR A 16 -9.58 -18.39 12.87
N LYS A 17 -9.07 -17.78 13.95
CA LYS A 17 -9.93 -17.25 15.03
C LYS A 17 -10.61 -15.95 14.60
N GLU A 18 -9.97 -15.16 13.74
CA GLU A 18 -10.50 -13.91 13.21
C GLU A 18 -11.21 -14.12 11.87
N PHE A 19 -10.63 -14.95 11.00
CA PHE A 19 -11.14 -15.29 9.66
C PHE A 19 -11.36 -16.80 9.55
N GLN A 20 -12.55 -17.25 9.94
CA GLN A 20 -12.93 -18.66 9.83
C GLN A 20 -13.07 -19.09 8.36
N ASP A 21 -12.98 -20.38 8.10
CA ASP A 21 -13.18 -20.93 6.75
C ASP A 21 -14.58 -20.56 6.21
N ALA A 22 -14.64 -20.21 4.92
CA ALA A 22 -15.87 -19.82 4.23
C ALA A 22 -16.69 -18.69 4.92
N SER A 23 -16.04 -17.81 5.69
CA SER A 23 -16.72 -16.74 6.44
C SER A 23 -16.87 -15.42 5.68
N VAL A 24 -16.28 -15.28 4.50
CA VAL A 24 -16.25 -14.04 3.72
C VAL A 24 -17.01 -14.22 2.41
N TYR A 25 -18.01 -13.37 2.19
CA TYR A 25 -18.85 -13.41 0.99
C TYR A 25 -18.30 -12.55 -0.17
N LEU A 26 -17.70 -11.40 0.16
CA LEU A 26 -17.17 -10.46 -0.80
C LEU A 26 -15.84 -9.91 -0.31
N VAL A 27 -14.87 -9.85 -1.21
CA VAL A 27 -13.55 -9.26 -0.97
C VAL A 27 -13.36 -8.14 -1.98
N TYR A 28 -13.09 -6.94 -1.49
CA TYR A 28 -12.58 -5.83 -2.28
C TYR A 28 -11.10 -5.63 -1.94
N LEU A 29 -10.24 -5.68 -2.95
CA LEU A 29 -8.79 -5.48 -2.81
C LEU A 29 -8.32 -4.52 -3.90
N ASP A 30 -7.60 -3.49 -3.48
CA ASP A 30 -6.90 -2.55 -4.35
C ASP A 30 -5.40 -2.58 -3.98
N PRO A 31 -4.68 -3.67 -4.35
CA PRO A 31 -3.28 -3.81 -4.00
C PRO A 31 -2.43 -2.78 -4.77
N PRO A 32 -1.26 -2.39 -4.26
CA PRO A 32 -0.38 -1.46 -4.97
C PRO A 32 -0.08 -1.98 -6.37
N PHE A 33 -0.32 -1.13 -7.36
CA PHE A 33 -0.09 -1.50 -8.75
C PHE A 33 1.41 -1.54 -9.01
N ASN A 34 1.95 -2.73 -9.29
CA ASN A 34 3.35 -2.91 -9.68
C ASN A 34 3.55 -2.46 -11.13
N SER A 35 3.40 -1.16 -11.40
CA SER A 35 3.50 -0.58 -12.73
C SER A 35 4.93 -0.52 -13.27
N ASN A 36 5.94 -0.73 -12.43
CA ASN A 36 7.32 -0.27 -12.68
C ASN A 36 7.39 1.22 -13.08
N ALA A 37 6.33 2.00 -12.84
CA ALA A 37 6.35 3.43 -13.09
C ALA A 37 7.21 4.05 -12.00
N PRO A 38 8.21 4.86 -12.35
CA PRO A 38 8.92 5.64 -11.36
C PRO A 38 7.92 6.60 -10.71
N TYR A 39 7.53 6.34 -9.46
CA TYR A 39 6.75 7.25 -8.62
C TYR A 39 7.52 8.51 -8.23
N ASN A 40 8.76 8.65 -8.71
CA ASN A 40 9.42 9.92 -8.86
C ASN A 40 8.84 10.60 -10.10
N ALA A 41 7.57 11.02 -10.05
CA ALA A 41 7.13 12.08 -10.94
C ALA A 41 7.99 13.29 -10.53
N PRO A 42 9.04 13.64 -11.31
CA PRO A 42 9.86 14.76 -10.91
C PRO A 42 8.93 15.96 -11.00
N PHE A 43 8.73 16.66 -9.88
CA PHE A 43 8.45 18.08 -9.95
C PHE A 43 9.63 18.68 -10.73
N LYS A 44 9.50 18.74 -12.06
CA LYS A 44 10.39 19.53 -12.89
C LYS A 44 10.04 20.97 -12.58
N GLU A 45 10.95 21.68 -11.94
CA GLU A 45 10.89 23.13 -12.01
C GLU A 45 10.94 23.56 -13.48
N GLN A 46 10.19 24.59 -13.80
CA GLN A 46 10.00 25.10 -15.17
C GLN A 46 11.33 25.51 -15.85
N SER A 47 12.41 25.63 -15.07
CA SER A 47 13.78 25.97 -15.47
C SER A 47 14.61 24.80 -15.99
N GLY A 48 14.17 23.55 -15.82
CA GLY A 48 14.93 22.37 -16.25
C GLY A 48 16.07 21.93 -15.32
N GLU A 49 16.24 22.59 -14.17
CA GLU A 49 17.16 22.14 -13.13
C GLU A 49 16.55 21.01 -12.27
N SER A 50 17.37 20.07 -11.83
CA SER A 50 16.93 18.95 -11.00
C SER A 50 16.59 19.44 -9.60
N ALA A 51 15.32 19.32 -9.18
CA ALA A 51 14.88 19.62 -7.83
C ALA A 51 15.71 18.81 -6.81
N GLN A 52 16.48 19.50 -5.97
CA GLN A 52 17.47 18.92 -5.04
C GLN A 52 16.88 18.25 -3.80
N VAL A 53 15.62 17.80 -3.83
CA VAL A 53 14.97 17.21 -2.65
C VAL A 53 14.43 15.83 -3.00
N GLN A 54 15.31 14.84 -2.93
CA GLN A 54 14.88 13.46 -2.69
C GLN A 54 14.74 13.31 -1.17
N ILE A 55 13.49 13.15 -0.78
CA ILE A 55 13.03 13.01 0.58
C ILE A 55 13.61 11.71 1.16
N ASP A 56 14.31 11.83 2.29
CA ASP A 56 14.59 10.75 3.27
C ASP A 56 13.26 10.14 3.77
N ALA A 57 12.49 9.50 2.90
CA ALA A 57 11.14 9.05 3.24
C ALA A 57 11.10 7.67 3.92
N PHE A 58 12.24 6.99 4.07
CA PHE A 58 12.31 5.73 4.79
C PHE A 58 13.66 5.60 5.51
N THR A 59 13.74 6.19 6.71
CA THR A 59 14.61 5.67 7.79
C THR A 59 13.75 4.83 8.72
#